data_AF-A0A1Z4QLW3-F1
#
_entry.id   AF-A0A1Z4QLW3-F1
#
_cell.length_a   1.000
_cell.length_b   1.000
_cell.length_c   1.000
_cell.angle_alpha   90.00
_cell.angle_beta   90.00
_cell.angle_gamma   90.00
#
_symmetry.space_group_name_H-M   'P 1'
#
loop_
_entity.id
_entity.type
_entity.pdbx_description
1 polymer ?
#
loop_
_entity_poly.entity_id
_entity_poly.type
_entity_poly.pdbx_seq_one_letter_code
_entity_poly.pdbx_strand_id
1 'polypeptide(L)'
;MMKRMNKDITTTEIKFTLTLPEVPENHRLEAEKKAKEAYIMTLLRHGDISAGRAAELLEIERWQFSDLMDSYKISPFPTQTKEELQQEVMQTLEILNQYKK
;
A
#
# COMPACT_ATOMS: atom_id res chain seq x y z
N MET A 1 18.50 22.62 4.09
CA MET A 1 17.30 22.48 4.94
C MET A 1 16.14 22.05 4.06
N MET A 2 15.88 20.74 3.92
CA MET A 2 14.78 20.25 3.08
C MET A 2 13.46 20.49 3.81
N LYS A 3 12.61 21.31 3.19
CA LYS A 3 11.23 21.58 3.62
C LYS A 3 10.48 20.24 3.61
N ARG A 4 10.03 19.76 4.76
CA ARG A 4 9.03 18.68 4.81
C ARG A 4 7.80 19.21 4.09
N MET A 5 7.50 18.70 2.90
CA MET A 5 6.22 18.95 2.25
C MET A 5 5.14 18.31 3.12
N ASN A 6 4.30 19.14 3.74
CA ASN A 6 3.02 18.67 4.25
C ASN A 6 2.24 18.17 3.02
N LYS A 7 2.09 16.85 2.92
CA LYS A 7 1.18 16.25 1.94
C LYS A 7 -0.22 16.59 2.43
N ASP A 8 -0.92 17.49 1.74
CA ASP A 8 -2.28 17.89 2.09
C ASP A 8 -3.14 16.64 2.22
N ILE A 9 -3.62 16.37 3.44
CA ILE A 9 -4.49 15.23 3.71
C ILE A 9 -5.87 15.62 3.19
N THR A 10 -6.31 14.98 2.11
CA THR A 10 -7.65 15.15 1.57
C THR A 10 -8.53 14.00 2.05
N THR A 11 -9.74 14.32 2.52
CA THR A 11 -10.75 13.32 2.83
C THR A 11 -11.46 12.94 1.55
N THR A 12 -11.53 11.64 1.25
CA THR A 12 -12.24 11.10 0.08
C THR A 12 -13.48 10.34 0.54
N GLU A 13 -14.64 10.69 -0.01
CA GLU A 13 -15.89 9.95 0.21
C GLU A 13 -16.12 8.97 -0.96
N ILE A 14 -16.47 7.73 -0.64
CA ILE A 14 -16.75 6.67 -1.62
C ILE A 14 -18.17 6.17 -1.35
N LYS A 15 -19.06 6.29 -2.34
CA LYS A 15 -20.48 5.89 -2.23
C LYS A 15 -20.88 5.01 -3.40
N PHE A 16 -21.60 3.93 -3.08
CA PHE A 16 -22.25 3.06 -4.05
C PHE A 16 -23.76 3.06 -3.79
N THR A 17 -24.55 2.97 -4.87
CA THR A 17 -26.00 2.77 -4.78
C THR A 17 -26.35 1.60 -5.67
N LEU A 18 -26.84 0.52 -5.06
CA LEU A 18 -27.14 -0.74 -5.74
C LEU A 18 -28.56 -1.17 -5.36
N THR A 19 -29.33 -1.64 -6.34
CA THR A 19 -30.63 -2.26 -6.09
C THR A 19 -30.43 -3.76 -5.93
N LEU A 20 -30.55 -4.25 -4.69
CA LEU A 20 -30.30 -5.65 -4.32
C LEU A 20 -31.55 -6.24 -3.64
N PRO A 21 -31.75 -7.57 -3.70
CA PRO A 21 -32.71 -8.23 -2.82
C PRO A 21 -32.27 -8.11 -1.36
N GLU A 22 -33.17 -8.42 -0.43
CA GLU A 22 -32.81 -8.51 0.99
C GLU A 22 -31.73 -9.58 1.20
N VAL A 23 -30.67 -9.20 1.91
CA VAL A 23 -29.52 -10.07 2.21
C VAL A 23 -29.29 -10.15 3.71
N PRO A 24 -28.79 -11.28 4.21
CA PRO A 24 -28.37 -11.39 5.61
C PRO A 24 -27.33 -10.32 6.00
N GLU A 25 -27.47 -9.78 7.20
CA GLU A 25 -26.62 -8.71 7.72
C GLU A 25 -25.13 -9.07 7.68
N ASN A 26 -24.78 -10.29 8.08
CA ASN A 26 -23.40 -10.77 8.07
C ASN A 26 -22.80 -10.79 6.65
N HIS A 27 -23.59 -11.12 5.63
CA HIS A 27 -23.12 -11.10 4.24
C HIS A 27 -22.93 -9.66 3.74
N ARG A 28 -23.82 -8.73 4.14
CA ARG A 28 -23.67 -7.31 3.82
C ARG A 28 -22.38 -6.74 4.41
N LEU A 29 -22.13 -6.97 5.70
CA LEU A 29 -20.93 -6.51 6.39
C LEU A 29 -19.65 -7.09 5.78
N GLU A 30 -19.66 -8.38 5.40
CA GLU A 30 -18.52 -8.99 4.70
C GLU A 30 -18.27 -8.32 3.34
N ALA A 31 -19.34 -8.07 2.56
CA ALA A 31 -19.24 -7.42 1.25
C ALA A 31 -18.70 -5.98 1.35
N GLU A 32 -19.18 -5.20 2.33
CA GLU A 32 -18.71 -3.85 2.60
C GLU A 32 -17.23 -3.84 3.00
N LYS A 33 -16.80 -4.78 3.86
CA LYS A 33 -15.39 -4.94 4.23
C LYS A 33 -14.52 -5.24 3.01
N LYS A 34 -14.95 -6.17 2.15
CA LYS A 34 -14.23 -6.52 0.91
C LYS A 34 -14.18 -5.36 -0.09
N ALA A 35 -15.23 -4.54 -0.17
CA ALA A 35 -15.24 -3.35 -1.01
C ALA A 35 -14.18 -2.33 -0.56
N LYS A 36 -14.12 -2.04 0.76
CA LYS A 36 -13.09 -1.17 1.35
C LYS A 36 -11.68 -1.73 1.11
N GLU A 37 -11.49 -3.03 1.33
CA GLU A 37 -10.23 -3.73 1.09
C GLU A 37 -9.77 -3.61 -0.36
N ALA A 38 -10.63 -3.94 -1.32
CA ALA A 38 -10.31 -3.88 -2.73
C ALA A 38 -9.92 -2.46 -3.19
N TYR A 39 -10.61 -1.43 -2.71
CA TYR A 39 -10.29 -0.04 -3.02
C TYR A 39 -8.88 0.33 -2.53
N ILE A 40 -8.57 0.05 -1.26
CA ILE A 40 -7.27 0.37 -0.65
C ILE A 40 -6.15 -0.42 -1.32
N MET A 41 -6.35 -1.72 -1.57
CA MET A 41 -5.35 -2.57 -2.22
C MET A 41 -5.09 -2.15 -3.67
N THR A 42 -6.07 -1.58 -4.36
CA THR A 42 -5.89 -1.02 -5.71
C THR A 42 -4.99 0.22 -5.67
N LEU A 43 -5.22 1.15 -4.74
CA LEU A 43 -4.35 2.33 -4.57
C LEU A 43 -2.92 1.95 -4.18
N LEU A 44 -2.75 0.94 -3.33
CA LEU A 44 -1.44 0.40 -2.98
C LEU A 44 -0.71 -0.13 -4.22
N ARG A 45 -1.39 -0.90 -5.06
CA ARG A 45 -0.80 -1.49 -6.28
C ARG A 45 -0.26 -0.42 -7.22
N HIS A 46 -0.94 0.71 -7.32
CA HIS A 46 -0.51 1.84 -8.13
C HIS A 46 0.54 2.74 -7.45
N GLY A 47 0.88 2.48 -6.18
CA GLY A 47 1.84 3.27 -5.42
C GLY A 47 1.30 4.60 -4.90
N ASP A 48 -0.02 4.84 -4.98
CA ASP A 48 -0.66 6.09 -4.55
C ASP A 48 -0.64 6.24 -3.01
N ILE A 49 -0.67 5.09 -2.31
CA ILE A 49 -0.52 5.00 -0.86
C ILE A 49 0.57 3.98 -0.49
N SER A 50 1.24 4.21 0.63
CA SER A 50 2.25 3.27 1.15
C SER A 50 1.61 2.06 1.82
N ALA A 51 2.37 0.97 1.95
CA ALA A 51 1.95 -0.22 2.69
C ALA A 51 1.54 0.10 4.14
N GLY A 52 2.31 0.96 4.83
CA GLY A 52 1.95 1.40 6.19
C GLY A 52 0.61 2.13 6.23
N ARG A 53 0.36 3.03 5.27
CA ARG A 53 -0.90 3.77 5.19
C ARG A 53 -2.09 2.85 4.86
N ALA A 54 -1.89 1.87 4.00
CA ALA A 54 -2.93 0.90 3.66
C ALA A 54 -3.31 0.04 4.88
N ALA A 55 -2.32 -0.43 5.67
CA ALA A 55 -2.58 -1.17 6.91
C ALA A 55 -3.37 -0.34 7.94
N GLU A 56 -3.00 0.94 8.12
CA GLU A 56 -3.75 1.87 8.99
C GLU A 56 -5.21 2.03 8.54
N LEU A 57 -5.45 2.21 7.23
CA LEU A 57 -6.80 2.41 6.68
C LEU A 57 -7.68 1.15 6.81
N LEU A 58 -7.06 -0.03 6.79
CA LEU A 58 -7.73 -1.32 6.97
C LEU A 58 -7.84 -1.77 8.43
N GLU A 59 -7.20 -1.05 9.36
CA GLU A 59 -7.19 -1.35 10.79
C GLU A 59 -6.67 -2.77 11.09
N ILE A 60 -5.61 -3.18 10.40
CA ILE A 60 -4.96 -4.49 10.58
C ILE A 60 -3.48 -4.34 10.91
N GLU A 61 -2.95 -5.33 11.63
CA GLU A 61 -1.55 -5.36 12.03
C GLU A 61 -0.62 -5.53 10.83
N ARG A 62 0.61 -5.01 10.94
CA ARG A 62 1.59 -5.03 9.84
C ARG A 62 1.88 -6.44 9.30
N TRP A 63 1.90 -7.45 10.16
CA TRP A 63 2.14 -8.83 9.74
C TRP A 63 0.95 -9.41 8.97
N GLN A 64 -0.29 -9.14 9.40
CA GLN A 64 -1.52 -9.54 8.68
C GLN A 64 -1.59 -8.85 7.31
N PHE A 65 -1.13 -7.60 7.25
CA PHE A 65 -1.06 -6.87 5.99
C PHE A 65 -0.06 -7.50 5.01
N SER A 66 1.04 -8.11 5.51
CA SER A 66 1.98 -8.85 4.66
C SER A 66 1.30 -10.04 3.97
N ASP A 67 0.50 -10.81 4.70
CA ASP A 67 -0.26 -11.94 4.15
C ASP A 67 -1.31 -11.46 3.13
N LEU A 68 -1.94 -10.31 3.40
CA LEU A 68 -2.89 -9.69 2.48
C LEU A 68 -2.23 -9.22 1.17
N MET A 69 -1.05 -8.61 1.23
CA MET A 69 -0.32 -8.24 0.01
C MET A 69 0.03 -9.46 -0.84
N ASP A 70 0.42 -10.58 -0.23
CA ASP A 70 0.70 -11.82 -0.97
C ASP A 70 -0.56 -12.37 -1.67
N SER A 71 -1.72 -12.33 -1.01
CA SER A 71 -2.97 -12.77 -1.63
C SER A 71 -3.36 -11.91 -2.84
N TYR A 72 -3.02 -10.62 -2.81
CA TYR A 72 -3.20 -9.68 -3.92
C TYR A 72 -2.03 -9.67 -4.92
N LYS A 73 -0.99 -10.48 -4.70
CA LYS A 73 0.25 -10.50 -5.52
C LYS A 73 0.87 -9.12 -5.67
N ILE A 74 0.91 -8.37 -4.57
CA ILE A 74 1.59 -7.07 -4.49
C ILE A 74 2.92 -7.29 -3.78
N SER A 75 4.01 -6.98 -4.47
CA SER A 75 5.34 -6.98 -3.85
C SER A 75 5.49 -5.75 -2.96
N PRO A 76 5.99 -5.88 -1.72
CA PRO A 76 6.38 -4.73 -0.90
C PRO A 76 7.61 -4.00 -1.45
N PHE A 77 8.36 -4.66 -2.33
CA PHE A 77 9.55 -4.13 -2.97
C PHE A 77 9.21 -3.63 -4.38
N PRO A 78 9.85 -2.54 -4.84
CA PRO A 78 9.72 -2.10 -6.21
C PRO A 78 10.07 -3.22 -7.19
N THR A 79 9.45 -3.21 -8.36
CA THR A 79 9.85 -4.11 -9.43
C THR A 79 11.19 -3.60 -9.97
N GLN A 80 12.23 -4.39 -9.80
CA GLN A 80 13.55 -4.11 -10.34
C GLN A 80 14.20 -5.38 -10.86
N THR A 81 14.97 -5.23 -11.93
CA THR A 81 15.85 -6.26 -12.45
C THR A 81 17.05 -6.47 -11.52
N LYS A 82 17.73 -7.60 -11.69
CA LYS A 82 18.96 -7.89 -10.96
C LYS A 82 20.02 -6.83 -11.24
N GLU A 83 20.12 -6.39 -12.49
CA GLU A 83 21.11 -5.41 -12.95
C GLU A 83 20.85 -4.04 -12.31
N GLU A 84 19.59 -3.59 -12.25
CA GLU A 84 19.19 -2.36 -11.56
C GLU A 84 19.53 -2.43 -10.07
N LEU A 85 19.23 -3.56 -9.40
CA LEU A 85 19.60 -3.77 -8.00
C LEU A 85 21.13 -3.73 -7.80
N GLN A 86 21.90 -4.38 -8.67
CA GLN A 86 23.36 -4.37 -8.58
C GLN A 86 23.93 -2.95 -8.74
N GLN A 87 23.37 -2.17 -9.66
CA GLN A 87 23.77 -0.77 -9.85
C GLN A 87 23.44 0.09 -8.61
N GLU A 88 22.24 -0.05 -8.04
CA GLU A 88 21.83 0.67 -6.83
C GLU A 88 22.76 0.37 -5.64
N VAL A 89 23.09 -0.90 -5.44
CA VAL A 89 24.01 -1.35 -4.39
C VAL A 89 25.41 -0.79 -4.62
N MET A 90 25.92 -0.83 -5.87
CA MET A 90 27.25 -0.34 -6.20
C MET A 90 27.38 1.18 -5.97
N GLN A 91 26.39 1.96 -6.42
CA GLN A 91 26.34 3.40 -6.16
C GLN A 91 26.32 3.71 -4.66
N THR A 92 25.53 2.95 -3.89
CA THR A 92 25.47 3.10 -2.43
C THR A 92 26.83 2.82 -1.77
N LEU A 93 27.55 1.78 -2.21
CA LEU A 93 28.88 1.43 -1.70
C LEU A 93 29.92 2.51 -2.00
N GLU A 94 29.89 3.10 -3.19
CA GLU A 94 30.77 4.22 -3.56
C GLU A 94 30.53 5.42 -2.65
N ILE A 95 29.27 5.79 -2.43
CA ILE A 95 28.88 6.88 -1.52
C ILE A 95 29.42 6.60 -0.11
N LEU A 96 29.20 5.41 0.44
CA LEU A 96 29.66 5.07 1.80
C LEU A 96 31.18 5.10 1.94
N ASN A 97 31.92 4.69 0.90
CA ASN A 97 33.39 4.73 0.93
C ASN A 97 33.94 6.16 0.90
N GLN A 98 33.24 7.12 0.28
CA GLN A 98 33.63 8.54 0.33
C GLN A 98 33.53 9.14 1.76
N TYR A 99 32.69 8.56 2.62
CA TYR A 99 32.50 9.00 4.01
C TYR A 99 33.37 8.26 5.03
N LYS A 100 34.10 7.22 4.63
CA LYS A 100 35.15 6.60 5.47
C LYS A 100 36.40 7.47 5.44
N LYS A 101 36.44 8.50 6.29
CA LYS A 101 37.69 9.16 6.71
C LYS A 101 38.40 8.32 7.76
#